data_AF-A0A9W6U0Y0-F1
#
_entry.id   AF-A0A9W6U0Y0-F1
#
_cell.length_a   1.000
_cell.length_b   1.000
_cell.length_c   1.000
_cell.angle_alpha   90.00
_cell.angle_beta   90.00
_cell.angle_gamma   90.00
#
_symmetry.space_group_name_H-M   'P 1'
#
loop_
_entity.id
_entity.type
_entity.pdbx_description
1 polymer ?
#
loop_
_entity_poly.entity_id
_entity_poly.type
_entity_poly.pdbx_seq_one_letter_code
_entity_poly.pdbx_strand_id
1 'polypeptide(L)'
;MEQKQKRTYRKAGPFHVEFHGLQACLRSDKSRVNIKTMLVSHAFVDLWRMIEEDKSFDKALFDHLDEHERDFMKYCLNKCKISSRGFESAYNQLLDGLVKRLKMLEGAKNIGDDSPSIKTEMKSILDKLYEKNVFSASYYSQFKRLMKL
;
A
#
# COMPACT_ATOMS: atom_id res chain seq x y z
N MET A 1 -36.74 24.80 -12.31
CA MET A 1 -35.66 25.33 -11.45
C MET A 1 -34.82 24.16 -10.99
N GLU A 2 -33.68 23.91 -11.63
CA GLU A 2 -32.79 22.81 -11.25
C GLU A 2 -32.11 23.14 -9.92
N GLN A 3 -32.39 22.34 -8.90
CA GLN A 3 -31.73 22.45 -7.60
C GLN A 3 -30.27 22.00 -7.76
N LYS A 4 -29.36 22.98 -7.82
CA LYS A 4 -27.92 22.73 -7.64
C LYS A 4 -27.71 22.11 -6.27
N GLN A 5 -27.52 20.79 -6.21
CA GLN A 5 -27.09 20.09 -5.00
C GLN A 5 -25.83 20.77 -4.45
N LYS A 6 -25.96 21.37 -3.27
CA LYS A 6 -24.84 21.94 -2.53
C LYS A 6 -23.91 20.78 -2.19
N ARG A 7 -22.73 20.74 -2.82
CA ARG A 7 -21.67 19.80 -2.47
C ARG A 7 -21.34 19.97 -0.99
N THR A 8 -21.62 18.93 -0.21
CA THR A 8 -21.21 18.83 1.19
C THR A 8 -19.68 18.97 1.23
N TYR A 9 -19.20 20.09 1.78
CA TYR A 9 -17.78 20.35 1.92
C TYR A 9 -17.21 19.25 2.84
N ARG A 10 -16.54 18.24 2.26
CA ARG A 10 -15.87 17.20 3.04
C ARG A 10 -14.73 17.88 3.82
N LYS A 11 -14.62 17.57 5.11
CA LYS A 11 -13.43 17.89 5.93
C LYS A 11 -12.16 17.11 5.50
N ALA A 12 -12.28 16.25 4.49
CA ALA A 12 -11.19 15.43 3.95
C ALA A 12 -10.17 16.29 3.17
N GLY A 13 -8.95 15.78 2.96
CA GLY A 13 -7.90 16.47 2.22
C GLY A 13 -8.33 16.84 0.78
N PRO A 14 -7.47 17.51 -0.01
CA PRO A 14 -7.82 18.01 -1.36
C PRO A 14 -8.02 16.90 -2.42
N PHE A 15 -8.12 15.65 -1.98
CA PHE A 15 -8.19 14.45 -2.81
C PHE A 15 -9.30 13.53 -2.31
N HIS A 16 -9.97 12.87 -3.24
CA HIS A 16 -10.98 11.85 -2.97
C HIS A 16 -10.85 10.69 -3.96
N VAL A 17 -11.38 9.53 -3.60
CA VAL A 17 -11.52 8.40 -4.51
C VAL A 17 -12.95 8.33 -5.01
N GLU A 18 -13.11 8.17 -6.31
CA GLU A 18 -14.39 7.93 -6.97
C GLU A 18 -14.35 6.55 -7.62
N PHE A 19 -15.48 5.83 -7.59
CA PHE A 19 -15.61 4.50 -8.18
C PHE A 19 -16.58 4.55 -9.36
N HIS A 20 -16.13 4.09 -10.52
CA HIS A 20 -16.96 3.83 -11.70
C HIS A 20 -17.05 2.32 -11.90
N GLY A 21 -17.95 1.68 -11.15
CA GLY A 21 -17.92 0.23 -10.97
C GLY A 21 -16.65 -0.18 -10.23
N LEU A 22 -15.85 -1.06 -10.84
CA LEU A 22 -14.58 -1.54 -10.31
C LEU A 22 -13.38 -0.66 -10.69
N GLN A 23 -13.60 0.44 -11.41
CA GLN A 23 -12.54 1.39 -11.70
C GLN A 23 -12.45 2.43 -10.59
N ALA A 24 -11.38 2.36 -9.79
CA ALA A 24 -11.09 3.30 -8.71
C ALA A 24 -10.23 4.46 -9.23
N CYS A 25 -10.70 5.69 -9.05
CA CYS A 25 -10.07 6.92 -9.54
C CYS A 25 -9.74 7.86 -8.37
N LEU A 26 -8.45 8.06 -8.09
CA LEU A 26 -8.01 9.12 -7.17
C LEU A 26 -8.01 10.46 -7.92
N ARG A 27 -8.77 11.43 -7.42
CA ARG A 27 -8.96 12.75 -8.05
C ARG A 27 -8.55 13.87 -7.13
N SER A 28 -8.13 14.99 -7.73
CA SER A 28 -7.93 16.27 -7.04
C SER A 28 -9.20 17.10 -7.14
N ASP A 29 -9.63 17.71 -6.03
CA ASP A 29 -10.77 18.63 -6.01
C ASP A 29 -10.52 19.88 -6.87
N LYS A 30 -9.25 20.27 -7.01
CA LYS A 30 -8.86 21.50 -7.71
C LYS A 30 -8.83 21.35 -9.23
N SER A 31 -8.27 20.25 -9.74
CA SER A 31 -8.06 20.09 -11.18
C SER A 31 -9.15 19.26 -11.86
N ARG A 32 -9.99 18.53 -11.10
CA ARG A 32 -10.93 17.51 -11.63
C ARG A 32 -10.27 16.43 -12.51
N VAL A 33 -8.94 16.38 -12.57
CA VAL A 33 -8.16 15.37 -13.32
C VAL A 33 -7.92 14.15 -12.44
N ASN A 34 -7.91 12.98 -13.07
CA ASN A 34 -7.52 11.72 -12.44
C ASN A 34 -6.01 11.73 -12.20
N ILE A 35 -5.62 11.60 -10.94
CA ILE A 35 -4.21 11.51 -10.54
C ILE A 35 -3.69 10.09 -10.75
N LYS A 36 -4.53 9.11 -10.38
CA LYS A 36 -4.24 7.70 -10.54
C LYS A 36 -5.54 6.92 -10.68
N THR A 37 -5.52 5.92 -11.53
CA THR A 37 -6.66 5.03 -11.78
C THR A 37 -6.17 3.59 -11.71
N MET A 38 -6.97 2.70 -11.15
CA MET A 38 -6.69 1.26 -11.07
C MET A 38 -8.00 0.47 -11.18
N LEU A 39 -7.96 -0.67 -11.88
CA LEU A 39 -9.02 -1.67 -11.82
C LEU A 39 -8.84 -2.45 -10.52
N VAL A 40 -9.88 -2.54 -9.70
CA VAL A 40 -9.83 -3.18 -8.38
C VAL A 40 -10.93 -4.24 -8.24
N SER A 41 -10.82 -5.04 -7.20
CA SER A 41 -11.79 -6.05 -6.80
C SER A 41 -12.98 -5.45 -6.03
N HIS A 42 -14.03 -6.24 -5.85
CA HIS A 42 -15.14 -5.88 -4.95
C HIS A 42 -14.68 -5.71 -3.51
N ALA A 43 -13.76 -6.58 -3.05
CA ALA A 43 -13.21 -6.51 -1.70
C ALA A 43 -12.52 -5.15 -1.44
N PHE A 44 -11.86 -4.58 -2.46
CA PHE A 44 -11.27 -3.25 -2.36
C PHE A 44 -12.35 -2.18 -2.14
N VAL A 45 -13.40 -2.20 -2.97
CA VAL A 45 -14.48 -1.20 -2.91
C VAL A 45 -15.20 -1.26 -1.57
N ASP A 46 -15.53 -2.47 -1.12
CA ASP A 46 -16.22 -2.69 0.15
C ASP A 46 -15.36 -2.25 1.34
N LEU A 47 -14.08 -2.65 1.36
CA LEU A 47 -13.16 -2.23 2.42
C LEU A 47 -12.93 -0.70 2.41
N TRP A 48 -12.85 -0.07 1.23
CA TRP A 48 -12.73 1.39 1.14
C TRP A 48 -13.94 2.07 1.75
N ARG A 49 -15.16 1.64 1.42
CA ARG A 49 -16.40 2.20 1.97
C ARG A 49 -16.47 2.04 3.49
N MET A 50 -16.14 0.86 4.01
CA MET A 50 -16.09 0.62 5.46
C MET A 50 -15.12 1.56 6.18
N ILE A 51 -13.94 1.81 5.59
CA ILE A 51 -12.95 2.72 6.16
C ILE A 51 -13.41 4.18 6.05
N GLU A 52 -13.91 4.60 4.89
CA GLU A 52 -14.25 6.00 4.62
C GLU A 52 -15.54 6.43 5.32
N GLU A 53 -16.57 5.60 5.31
CA GLU A 53 -17.92 5.92 5.78
C GLU A 53 -18.10 5.46 7.24
N ASP A 54 -17.83 4.18 7.52
CA ASP A 54 -18.12 3.57 8.84
C ASP A 54 -16.98 3.73 9.85
N LYS A 55 -15.79 4.17 9.40
CA LYS A 55 -14.56 4.22 10.20
C LYS A 55 -14.18 2.86 10.79
N SER A 56 -14.58 1.78 10.11
CA SER A 56 -14.31 0.41 10.50
C SER A 56 -13.27 -0.24 9.57
N PHE A 57 -12.85 -1.46 9.89
CA PHE A 57 -11.88 -2.21 9.10
C PHE A 57 -12.20 -3.69 9.19
N ASP A 58 -12.25 -4.37 8.04
CA ASP A 58 -12.43 -5.81 7.93
C ASP A 58 -11.12 -6.46 7.45
N LYS A 59 -10.58 -7.35 8.28
CA LYS A 59 -9.33 -8.07 8.00
C LYS A 59 -9.51 -9.13 6.91
N ALA A 60 -10.66 -9.78 6.84
CA ALA A 60 -10.93 -10.77 5.80
C ALA A 60 -10.96 -10.09 4.42
N LEU A 61 -11.63 -8.94 4.28
CA LEU A 61 -11.61 -8.17 3.03
C LEU A 61 -10.18 -7.75 2.66
N PHE A 62 -9.39 -7.26 3.63
CA PHE A 62 -8.00 -6.92 3.42
C PHE A 62 -7.15 -8.11 2.93
N ASP A 63 -7.39 -9.30 3.47
CA ASP A 63 -6.68 -10.52 3.11
C ASP A 63 -6.99 -10.99 1.67
N HIS A 64 -8.16 -10.63 1.13
CA HIS A 64 -8.52 -10.89 -0.27
C HIS A 64 -7.88 -9.92 -1.26
N LEU A 65 -7.37 -8.77 -0.81
CA LEU A 65 -6.69 -7.82 -1.69
C LEU A 65 -5.34 -8.38 -2.15
N ASP A 66 -5.01 -8.18 -3.42
CA ASP A 66 -3.66 -8.44 -3.89
C ASP A 66 -2.64 -7.38 -3.40
N GLU A 67 -1.36 -7.59 -3.68
CA GLU A 67 -0.30 -6.66 -3.26
C GLU A 67 -0.49 -5.25 -3.85
N HIS A 68 -0.89 -5.16 -5.13
CA HIS A 68 -1.05 -3.89 -5.82
C HIS A 68 -2.25 -3.10 -5.29
N GLU A 69 -3.35 -3.80 -4.98
CA GLU A 69 -4.54 -3.24 -4.35
C GLU A 69 -4.23 -2.70 -2.95
N ARG A 70 -3.50 -3.45 -2.13
CA ARG A 70 -3.10 -2.98 -0.78
C ARG A 70 -2.23 -1.72 -0.87
N ASP A 71 -1.24 -1.72 -1.76
CA ASP A 71 -0.36 -0.57 -1.99
C ASP A 71 -1.15 0.65 -2.50
N PHE A 72 -2.07 0.43 -3.44
CA PHE A 72 -2.92 1.47 -3.98
C PHE A 72 -3.87 2.03 -2.92
N MET A 73 -4.48 1.18 -2.08
CA MET A 73 -5.31 1.61 -0.96
C MET A 73 -4.49 2.43 0.04
N LYS A 74 -3.28 1.99 0.42
CA LYS A 74 -2.38 2.75 1.30
C LYS A 74 -2.06 4.13 0.70
N TYR A 75 -1.76 4.17 -0.59
CA TYR A 75 -1.52 5.42 -1.31
C TYR A 75 -2.73 6.36 -1.28
N CYS A 76 -3.92 5.84 -1.59
CA CYS A 76 -5.16 6.61 -1.59
C CYS A 76 -5.54 7.13 -0.19
N LEU A 77 -5.47 6.28 0.84
CA LEU A 77 -5.72 6.68 2.23
C LEU A 77 -4.79 7.81 2.67
N ASN A 78 -3.50 7.70 2.37
CA ASN A 78 -2.51 8.74 2.66
C ASN A 78 -2.83 10.06 1.93
N LYS A 79 -3.16 10.01 0.62
CA LYS A 79 -3.49 11.20 -0.18
C LYS A 79 -4.79 11.87 0.28
N CYS A 80 -5.82 11.08 0.55
CA CYS A 80 -7.12 11.58 1.03
C CYS A 80 -7.09 12.04 2.50
N LYS A 81 -5.98 11.79 3.21
CA LYS A 81 -5.84 12.02 4.66
C LYS A 81 -6.89 11.26 5.47
N ILE A 82 -7.18 10.02 5.06
CA ILE A 82 -8.07 9.11 5.78
C ILE A 82 -7.21 8.18 6.62
N SER A 83 -7.42 8.17 7.93
CA SER A 83 -6.75 7.26 8.85
C SER A 83 -7.57 5.99 9.07
N SER A 84 -6.89 4.85 9.12
CA SER A 84 -7.48 3.56 9.52
C SER A 84 -6.44 2.74 10.26
N ARG A 85 -6.57 2.66 11.58
CA ARG A 85 -5.62 1.92 12.43
C ARG A 85 -5.59 0.43 12.08
N GLY A 86 -6.74 -0.16 11.77
CA GLY A 86 -6.85 -1.56 11.38
C GLY A 86 -6.09 -1.85 10.09
N PHE A 87 -6.30 -1.01 9.07
CA PHE A 87 -5.57 -1.13 7.80
C PHE A 87 -4.06 -0.94 7.99
N GLU A 88 -3.64 0.09 8.73
CA GLU A 88 -2.22 0.35 9.00
C GLU A 88 -1.56 -0.81 9.75
N SER A 89 -2.25 -1.38 10.75
CA SER A 89 -1.76 -2.53 11.49
C SER A 89 -1.59 -3.76 10.57
N ALA A 90 -2.60 -4.10 9.77
CA ALA A 90 -2.56 -5.24 8.87
C ALA A 90 -1.49 -5.08 7.77
N TYR A 91 -1.37 -3.89 7.19
CA TYR A 91 -0.34 -3.58 6.19
C TYR A 91 1.07 -3.66 6.77
N ASN A 92 1.28 -3.11 7.98
CA ASN A 92 2.58 -3.19 8.65
C ASN A 92 2.96 -4.62 9.06
N GLN A 93 1.99 -5.48 9.38
CA GLN A 93 2.26 -6.90 9.61
C GLN A 93 2.83 -7.61 8.36
N LEU A 94 2.34 -7.26 7.16
CA LEU A 94 2.91 -7.79 5.91
C LEU A 94 4.36 -7.33 5.72
N LEU A 95 4.64 -6.04 5.96
CA LEU A 95 5.99 -5.50 5.87
C LEU A 95 6.93 -6.13 6.89
N ASP A 96 6.48 -6.32 8.13
CA ASP A 96 7.25 -6.99 9.17
C ASP A 96 7.56 -8.45 8.81
N GLY A 97 6.63 -9.15 8.17
CA GLY A 97 6.85 -10.48 7.61
C GLY A 97 7.99 -10.49 6.57
N LEU A 98 8.01 -9.53 5.66
CA LEU A 98 9.10 -9.36 4.68
C LEU A 98 10.44 -9.05 5.37
N VAL A 99 10.46 -8.16 6.36
CA VAL A 99 11.67 -7.84 7.13
C VAL A 99 12.20 -9.07 7.88
N LYS A 100 11.33 -9.85 8.52
CA LYS A 100 11.69 -11.11 9.18
C LYS A 100 12.27 -12.12 8.20
N ARG A 101 11.66 -12.27 7.02
CA ARG A 101 12.18 -13.16 5.98
C ARG A 101 13.56 -12.69 5.49
N LEU A 102 13.73 -11.39 5.26
CA LEU A 102 15.03 -10.82 4.86
C LEU A 102 16.13 -11.09 5.90
N LYS A 103 15.83 -10.88 7.20
CA LYS A 103 16.76 -11.18 8.30
C LYS A 103 17.13 -12.66 8.37
N MET A 104 16.16 -13.53 8.14
CA MET A 104 16.40 -14.98 8.13
C MET A 104 17.32 -15.39 6.98
N LEU A 105 17.11 -14.84 5.78
CA LEU A 105 17.95 -15.08 4.61
C LEU A 105 19.37 -14.51 4.78
N GLU A 106 19.49 -13.32 5.35
CA GLU A 106 20.77 -12.74 5.77
C GLU A 106 21.50 -13.66 6.76
N GLY A 107 20.79 -14.18 7.76
CA GLY A 107 21.34 -15.16 8.69
C GLY A 107 21.85 -16.43 8.00
N ALA A 108 21.05 -17.00 7.10
CA ALA A 108 21.42 -18.19 6.31
C ALA A 108 22.69 -17.96 5.46
N LYS A 109 22.77 -16.80 4.80
CA LYS A 109 23.97 -16.42 4.05
C LYS A 109 25.20 -16.27 4.94
N ASN A 110 25.04 -15.64 6.10
CA ASN A 110 26.14 -15.40 7.05
C ASN A 110 26.69 -16.70 7.67
N ILE A 111 25.89 -17.76 7.76
CA ILE A 111 26.35 -19.10 8.21
C ILE A 111 26.91 -19.96 7.06
N GLY A 112 26.95 -19.44 5.83
CA GLY A 112 27.62 -20.07 4.68
C GLY A 112 26.71 -20.62 3.59
N ASP A 113 25.38 -20.44 3.66
CA ASP A 113 24.48 -20.80 2.55
C ASP A 113 24.53 -19.72 1.46
N ASP A 114 25.37 -19.94 0.44
CA ASP A 114 25.52 -19.02 -0.69
C ASP A 114 24.71 -19.42 -1.92
N SER A 115 23.58 -20.12 -1.72
CA SER A 115 22.72 -20.55 -2.82
C SER A 115 22.23 -19.34 -3.65
N PRO A 116 22.23 -19.44 -5.01
CA PRO A 116 21.74 -18.38 -5.87
C PRO A 116 20.28 -17.99 -5.60
N SER A 117 19.46 -18.94 -5.15
CA SER A 117 18.06 -18.72 -4.75
C SER A 117 17.93 -17.73 -3.59
N ILE A 118 18.80 -17.82 -2.57
CA ILE A 118 18.80 -16.89 -1.43
C ILE A 118 19.11 -15.47 -1.88
N LYS A 119 20.15 -15.30 -2.73
CA LYS A 119 20.50 -13.96 -3.26
C LYS A 119 19.33 -13.35 -4.04
N THR A 120 18.72 -14.11 -4.93
CA THR A 120 17.57 -13.64 -5.72
C THR A 120 16.40 -13.25 -4.83
N GLU A 121 16.08 -14.07 -3.83
CA GLU A 121 14.99 -13.78 -2.89
C GLU A 121 15.29 -12.55 -2.02
N MET A 122 16.49 -12.45 -1.45
CA MET A 122 16.93 -11.29 -0.66
C MET A 122 16.82 -10.00 -1.47
N LYS A 123 17.29 -10.01 -2.72
CA LYS A 123 17.20 -8.85 -3.61
C LYS A 123 15.76 -8.46 -3.88
N SER A 124 14.90 -9.43 -4.22
CA SER A 124 13.47 -9.18 -4.47
C SER A 124 12.78 -8.56 -3.25
N ILE A 125 13.03 -9.10 -2.05
CA ILE A 125 12.44 -8.57 -0.81
C ILE A 125 12.98 -7.17 -0.50
N LEU A 126 14.29 -6.97 -0.66
CA LEU A 126 14.94 -5.68 -0.41
C LEU A 126 14.40 -4.59 -1.34
N ASP A 127 14.29 -4.88 -2.64
CA ASP A 127 13.74 -3.98 -3.65
C ASP A 127 12.28 -3.62 -3.31
N LYS A 128 11.45 -4.61 -2.97
CA LYS A 128 10.05 -4.38 -2.53
C LYS A 128 9.96 -3.47 -1.30
N LEU A 129 10.77 -3.71 -0.27
CA LEU A 129 10.76 -2.89 0.95
C LEU A 129 11.24 -1.46 0.68
N TYR A 130 12.18 -1.27 -0.25
CA TYR A 130 12.63 0.03 -0.68
C TYR A 130 11.54 0.79 -1.45
N GLU A 131 10.88 0.15 -2.42
CA GLU A 131 9.77 0.74 -3.18
C GLU A 131 8.61 1.18 -2.28
N LYS A 132 8.36 0.44 -1.20
CA LYS A 132 7.34 0.76 -0.19
C LYS A 132 7.82 1.80 0.85
N ASN A 133 8.99 2.41 0.66
CA ASN A 133 9.60 3.40 1.55
C ASN A 133 9.85 2.92 2.99
N VAL A 134 10.03 1.60 3.19
CA VAL A 134 10.37 1.04 4.51
C VAL A 134 11.83 1.34 4.86
N PHE A 135 12.71 1.30 3.86
CA PHE A 135 14.14 1.58 4.03
C PHE A 135 14.56 2.88 3.37
N SER A 136 15.55 3.55 3.97
CA SER A 136 16.22 4.69 3.34
C SER A 136 17.08 4.23 2.16
N ALA A 137 17.34 5.14 1.22
CA ALA A 137 18.26 4.89 0.11
C ALA A 137 19.68 4.51 0.59
N SER A 138 20.12 5.05 1.73
CA SER A 138 21.40 4.71 2.35
C SER A 138 21.44 3.26 2.83
N TYR A 139 20.41 2.80 3.56
CA TYR A 139 20.32 1.43 4.03
C TYR A 139 20.24 0.44 2.86
N TYR A 140 19.36 0.72 1.90
CA TYR A 140 19.22 -0.08 0.67
C TYR A 140 20.56 -0.30 -0.03
N SER A 141 21.30 0.79 -0.27
CA SER A 141 22.58 0.74 -0.98
C SER A 141 23.66 0.00 -0.19
N GLN A 142 23.71 0.22 1.13
CA GLN A 142 24.67 -0.47 2.01
C GLN A 142 24.39 -1.97 2.06
N PHE A 143 23.13 -2.37 2.26
CA PHE A 143 22.74 -3.78 2.33
C PHE A 143 23.05 -4.51 1.02
N LYS A 144 22.68 -3.92 -0.11
CA LYS A 144 22.96 -4.46 -1.45
C LYS A 144 24.45 -4.72 -1.67
N ARG A 145 25.30 -3.76 -1.25
CA ARG A 145 26.76 -3.87 -1.33
C ARG A 145 27.32 -4.97 -0.43
N LEU A 146 26.89 -5.01 0.84
CA LEU A 146 27.36 -6.01 1.83
C LEU A 146 27.00 -7.43 1.39
N MET A 147 25.79 -7.60 0.86
CA MET A 147 25.26 -8.91 0.48
C MET A 147 25.62 -9.34 -0.94
N LYS A 148 26.29 -8.48 -1.72
CA LYS A 148 26.66 -8.70 -3.12
C LYS A 148 25.43 -9.08 -3.98
N LEU A 149 24.36 -8.26 -3.89
CA LEU A 149 23.06 -8.44 -4.57
C LEU A 149 22.88 -7.57 -5.83
#